data_AF-A0A1S8TT87-F1
#
_entry.id   AF-A0A1S8TT87-F1
#
_cell.length_a   1.000
_cell.length_b   1.000
_cell.length_c   1.000
_cell.angle_alpha   90.00
_cell.angle_beta   90.00
_cell.angle_gamma   90.00
#
_symmetry.space_group_name_H-M   'P 1'
#
loop_
_entity.id
_entity.type
_entity.pdbx_description
1 polymer ?
#
loop_
_entity_poly.entity_id
_entity_poly.type
_entity_poly.pdbx_seq_one_letter_code
_entity_poly.pdbx_strand_id
1 'polypeptide(L)'
;MLESATITMPYKELDELLQEMKILKEKIKCIPVEVDEEDPLKNGLDIIFDLLEEASKYTESNEKQYFIYKGMEMYCNLFKISAKELLQNIQKGIEPK
;
A
#
# COMPACT_ATOMS: atom_id res chain seq x y z
N MET A 1 5.10 31.98 32.37
CA MET A 1 4.64 30.61 32.61
C MET A 1 3.55 30.33 31.59
N LEU A 2 3.74 29.39 30.67
CA LEU A 2 2.68 28.93 29.76
C LEU A 2 1.94 27.82 30.49
N GLU A 3 0.93 28.22 31.26
CA GLU A 3 -0.02 27.30 31.87
C GLU A 3 -0.70 26.54 30.73
N SER A 4 -0.64 25.21 30.79
CA SER A 4 -1.20 24.30 29.81
C SER A 4 -2.67 24.62 29.57
N ALA A 5 -2.98 25.21 28.42
CA ALA A 5 -4.34 25.42 27.96
C ALA A 5 -4.95 24.07 27.60
N THR A 6 -5.58 23.42 28.57
CA THR A 6 -6.46 22.27 28.32
C THR A 6 -7.68 22.80 27.57
N ILE A 7 -7.67 22.65 26.25
CA ILE A 7 -8.85 22.90 25.41
C ILE A 7 -9.86 21.81 25.76
N THR A 8 -10.72 22.07 26.75
CA THR A 8 -11.89 21.24 27.02
C THR A 8 -12.96 21.58 26.00
N MET A 9 -12.81 20.96 24.82
CA MET A 9 -13.82 21.02 23.78
C MET A 9 -15.14 20.44 24.33
N PRO A 10 -16.26 21.18 24.27
CA PRO A 10 -17.56 20.67 24.67
C PRO A 10 -17.89 19.39 23.89
N TYR A 11 -18.46 18.39 24.57
CA TYR A 11 -18.82 17.10 23.97
C TYR A 11 -19.66 17.24 22.68
N LYS A 12 -20.52 18.26 22.63
CA LYS A 12 -21.37 18.57 21.47
C LYS A 12 -20.56 18.93 20.22
N GLU A 13 -19.54 19.76 20.37
CA GLU A 13 -18.68 20.17 19.25
C GLU A 13 -17.83 18.97 18.76
N LEU A 14 -17.43 18.08 19.68
CA LEU A 14 -16.71 16.86 19.35
C LEU A 14 -17.60 15.88 18.56
N ASP A 15 -18.86 15.74 18.97
CA ASP A 15 -19.84 14.88 18.28
C ASP A 15 -20.17 15.42 16.88
N GLU A 16 -20.32 16.74 16.73
CA GLU A 16 -20.50 17.40 15.42
C GLU A 16 -19.31 17.12 14.49
N LEU A 17 -18.07 17.27 14.98
CA LEU A 17 -16.85 16.96 14.21
C LEU A 17 -16.73 15.47 13.82
N LEU A 18 -17.16 14.56 14.70
CA LEU A 18 -17.18 13.12 14.40
C LEU A 18 -18.21 12.79 13.32
N GLN A 19 -19.39 13.42 13.35
CA GLN A 19 -20.40 13.27 12.31
C GLN A 19 -19.93 13.85 10.97
N GLU A 20 -19.33 15.03 10.98
CA GLU A 20 -18.73 15.63 9.78
C GLU A 20 -17.63 14.73 9.19
N MET A 21 -16.75 14.18 10.02
CA MET A 21 -15.74 13.20 9.60
C MET A 21 -16.36 11.95 8.97
N LYS A 22 -17.47 11.45 9.54
CA LYS A 22 -18.16 10.27 9.00
C LYS A 22 -18.76 10.55 7.63
N ILE A 23 -19.39 11.71 7.45
CA ILE A 23 -19.94 12.17 6.18
C ILE A 23 -18.83 12.38 5.15
N LEU A 24 -17.69 12.97 5.54
CA LEU A 24 -16.51 13.11 4.68
C LEU A 24 -15.96 11.76 4.24
N LYS A 25 -15.87 10.78 5.16
CA LYS A 25 -15.40 9.43 4.86
C LYS A 25 -16.32 8.68 3.90
N GLU A 26 -17.63 8.87 4.03
CA GLU A 26 -18.63 8.34 3.09
C GLU A 26 -18.54 9.02 1.73
N LYS A 27 -18.38 10.36 1.69
CA LYS A 27 -18.17 11.11 0.44
C LYS A 27 -16.91 10.65 -0.28
N ILE A 28 -15.79 10.45 0.43
CA ILE A 28 -14.54 9.95 -0.14
C ILE A 28 -14.71 8.55 -0.75
N LYS A 29 -15.47 7.66 -0.10
CA LYS A 29 -15.79 6.33 -0.65
C LYS A 29 -16.67 6.38 -1.90
N CYS A 30 -17.47 7.43 -2.05
CA CYS A 30 -18.37 7.63 -3.18
C CYS A 30 -17.78 8.49 -4.31
N ILE A 31 -16.54 9.01 -4.15
CA ILE A 31 -15.81 9.56 -5.28
C ILE A 31 -15.58 8.38 -6.23
N PRO A 32 -16.15 8.39 -7.45
CA PRO A 32 -15.76 7.41 -8.45
C PRO A 32 -14.27 7.66 -8.68
N VAL A 33 -13.44 6.78 -8.13
CA VAL A 33 -12.09 6.65 -8.61
C VAL A 33 -12.30 6.21 -10.05
N GLU A 34 -11.96 7.08 -11.00
CA GLU A 34 -11.75 6.66 -12.38
C GLU A 34 -10.59 5.68 -12.33
N VAL A 35 -10.91 4.43 -12.01
CA VAL A 35 -10.06 3.31 -12.26
C VAL A 35 -10.19 3.16 -13.77
N ASP A 36 -9.27 3.76 -14.52
CA ASP A 36 -8.92 3.25 -15.83
C ASP A 36 -8.47 1.79 -15.62
N GLU A 37 -9.44 0.88 -15.55
CA GLU A 37 -9.26 -0.57 -15.35
C GLU A 37 -8.54 -1.21 -16.56
N GLU A 38 -8.36 -0.45 -17.64
CA GLU A 38 -7.72 -0.87 -18.88
C GLU A 38 -6.25 -0.45 -19.03
N ASP A 39 -5.63 0.21 -18.03
CA ASP A 39 -4.20 0.49 -18.12
C ASP A 39 -3.40 -0.73 -17.62
N PRO A 40 -2.78 -1.53 -18.51
CA PRO A 40 -2.00 -2.71 -18.12
C PRO A 40 -0.86 -2.37 -17.16
N LEU A 41 -0.43 -1.10 -17.14
CA LEU A 41 0.59 -0.60 -16.23
C LEU A 41 0.04 -0.43 -14.80
N LYS A 42 -1.19 0.04 -14.65
CA LYS A 42 -1.86 0.17 -13.34
C LYS A 42 -2.17 -1.20 -12.74
N ASN A 43 -2.73 -2.11 -13.55
CA ASN A 43 -2.98 -3.49 -13.13
C ASN A 43 -1.68 -4.22 -12.76
N GLY A 44 -0.58 -3.96 -13.47
CA GLY A 44 0.72 -4.51 -13.13
C GLY A 44 1.28 -3.98 -11.81
N LEU A 45 1.08 -2.68 -11.52
CA LEU A 45 1.49 -2.08 -10.25
C LEU A 45 0.66 -2.60 -9.08
N ASP A 46 -0.65 -2.77 -9.24
CA ASP A 46 -1.51 -3.33 -8.20
C ASP A 46 -1.07 -4.75 -7.82
N ILE A 47 -0.76 -5.61 -8.80
CA ILE A 47 -0.23 -6.95 -8.53
C ILE A 47 1.13 -6.90 -7.81
N ILE A 48 2.00 -5.94 -8.15
CA ILE A 48 3.27 -5.76 -7.44
C ILE A 48 3.03 -5.34 -5.99
N PHE A 49 2.07 -4.45 -5.73
CA PHE A 49 1.71 -4.05 -4.37
C PHE A 49 1.10 -5.21 -3.58
N ASP A 50 0.25 -6.03 -4.19
CA ASP A 50 -0.30 -7.23 -3.57
C ASP A 50 0.81 -8.20 -3.14
N LEU A 51 1.79 -8.45 -4.02
CA LEU A 51 2.94 -9.31 -3.71
C LEU A 51 3.80 -8.74 -2.57
N LEU A 52 3.97 -7.41 -2.52
CA LEU A 52 4.70 -6.74 -1.43
C LEU A 52 3.92 -6.76 -0.11
N GLU A 53 2.59 -6.64 -0.16
CA GLU A 53 1.73 -6.80 1.00
C GLU A 53 1.78 -8.24 1.51
N GLU A 54 1.78 -9.23 0.61
CA GLU A 54 1.99 -10.63 0.94
C GLU A 54 3.33 -10.82 1.64
N ALA A 55 4.42 -10.28 1.07
CA ALA A 55 5.75 -10.29 1.68
C ALA A 55 5.79 -9.71 3.10
N SER A 56 4.96 -8.69 3.39
CA SER A 56 4.87 -8.07 4.71
C SER A 56 4.27 -8.99 5.78
N LYS A 57 3.46 -9.97 5.37
CA LYS A 57 2.80 -10.94 6.25
C LYS A 57 3.75 -12.07 6.68
N TYR A 58 4.86 -12.27 5.96
CA TYR A 58 5.87 -13.28 6.29
C TYR A 58 6.93 -12.74 7.25
N THR A 59 7.20 -13.50 8.31
CA THR A 59 8.26 -13.24 9.28
C THR A 59 9.59 -13.85 8.87
N GLU A 60 9.57 -14.94 8.08
CA GLU A 60 10.79 -15.59 7.59
C GLU A 60 11.41 -14.80 6.44
N SER A 61 12.71 -14.48 6.58
CA SER A 61 13.44 -13.67 5.60
C SER A 61 13.48 -14.33 4.21
N ASN A 62 13.49 -15.66 4.13
CA ASN A 62 13.59 -16.38 2.85
C ASN A 62 12.27 -16.37 2.08
N GLU A 63 11.15 -16.54 2.76
CA GLU A 63 9.81 -16.51 2.16
C GLU A 63 9.44 -15.08 1.76
N LYS A 64 9.74 -14.11 2.64
CA LYS A 64 9.59 -12.69 2.34
C LYS A 64 10.38 -12.28 1.10
N GLN A 65 11.61 -12.78 0.98
CA GLN A 65 12.47 -12.48 -0.16
C GLN A 65 11.95 -13.09 -1.47
N TYR A 66 11.22 -14.22 -1.42
CA TYR A 66 10.55 -14.79 -2.59
C TYR A 66 9.50 -13.85 -3.19
N PHE A 67 8.59 -13.33 -2.36
CA PHE A 67 7.56 -12.40 -2.83
C PHE A 67 8.16 -11.08 -3.32
N ILE A 68 9.17 -10.55 -2.64
CA ILE A 68 9.88 -9.33 -3.08
C ILE A 68 10.55 -9.57 -4.43
N TYR A 69 11.23 -10.71 -4.62
CA TYR A 69 11.86 -11.03 -5.89
C TYR A 69 10.83 -11.13 -7.01
N LYS A 70 9.70 -11.80 -6.78
CA LYS A 70 8.61 -11.98 -7.74
C LYS A 70 7.98 -10.64 -8.14
N GLY A 71 7.75 -9.75 -7.17
CA GLY A 71 7.29 -8.38 -7.43
C GLY A 71 8.28 -7.58 -8.28
N MET A 72 9.57 -7.69 -8.00
CA MET A 72 10.61 -6.99 -8.77
C MET A 72 10.80 -7.58 -10.18
N GLU A 73 10.62 -8.88 -10.37
CA GLU A 73 10.60 -9.51 -11.69
C GLU A 73 9.43 -8.99 -12.53
N MET A 74 8.25 -8.85 -11.91
CA MET A 74 7.08 -8.27 -12.54
C MET A 74 7.27 -6.79 -12.88
N TYR A 75 7.91 -6.03 -11.99
CA TYR A 75 8.32 -4.63 -12.25
C TYR A 75 9.24 -4.53 -13.46
N CYS A 76 10.27 -5.39 -13.53
CA CYS A 76 11.20 -5.41 -14.67
C CYS A 76 10.46 -5.66 -15.99
N ASN A 77 9.53 -6.61 -15.99
CA ASN A 77 8.72 -6.94 -17.17
C ASN A 77 7.80 -5.76 -17.58
N LEU A 78 7.19 -5.08 -16.60
CA LEU A 78 6.27 -3.96 -16.83
C LEU A 78 6.99 -2.77 -17.50
N PHE A 79 8.16 -2.42 -17.00
CA PHE A 79 8.95 -1.29 -17.49
C PHE A 79 9.94 -1.68 -18.59
N LYS A 80 9.92 -2.94 -19.06
CA LYS A 80 10.85 -3.51 -20.05
C LYS A 80 12.32 -3.30 -19.66
N ILE A 81 12.59 -3.36 -18.36
CA ILE A 81 13.94 -3.30 -17.79
C ILE A 81 14.48 -4.73 -17.76
N SER A 82 15.77 -4.89 -18.03
CA SER A 82 16.40 -6.19 -17.96
C SER A 82 16.41 -6.68 -16.51
N ALA A 83 15.77 -7.81 -16.22
CA ALA A 83 15.84 -8.44 -14.90
C ALA A 83 17.29 -8.71 -14.45
N LYS A 84 18.24 -8.83 -15.38
CA LYS A 84 19.67 -8.96 -15.04
C LYS A 84 20.27 -7.68 -14.46
N GLU A 85 19.75 -6.51 -14.80
CA GLU A 85 20.27 -5.25 -14.24
C GLU A 85 19.90 -5.09 -12.76
N LEU A 86 18.69 -5.53 -12.39
CA LEU A 86 18.16 -5.34 -11.04
C LEU A 86 18.30 -6.58 -10.15
N LEU A 87 18.25 -7.79 -10.69
CA LEU A 87 18.11 -9.04 -9.92
C LEU A 87 19.32 -9.97 -9.98
N GLN A 88 20.36 -9.68 -10.77
CA GLN A 88 21.47 -10.61 -11.04
C GLN A 88 22.20 -11.10 -9.78
N ASN A 89 22.26 -10.30 -8.72
CA ASN A 89 22.93 -10.65 -7.46
C ASN A 89 21.96 -10.85 -6.29
N ILE A 90 20.65 -10.84 -6.55
CA ILE A 90 19.63 -10.95 -5.51
C ILE A 90 19.20 -12.42 -5.40
N GLN A 91 19.25 -12.96 -4.19
CA GLN A 91 18.73 -14.31 -3.93
C GLN A 91 17.21 -14.32 -4.09
N LYS A 92 16.69 -15.33 -4.82
CA LYS A 92 15.26 -15.53 -5.09
C LYS A 92 14.42 -15.91 -3.87
N GLY A 93 15.04 -16.18 -2.72
CA GLY A 93 14.32 -16.73 -1.56
C GLY A 93 13.81 -18.15 -1.79
N ILE A 94 12.93 -18.62 -0.91
CA ILE A 94 12.28 -19.94 -0.98
C ILE A 94 10.78 -19.71 -1.10
N GLU A 95 10.14 -20.39 -2.04
CA GLU A 95 8.68 -20.36 -2.16
C GLU A 95 8.03 -20.96 -0.90
N PRO A 96 7.17 -20.21 -0.18
CA PRO A 96 6.48 -20.73 0.99
C PRO A 96 5.57 -21.91 0.58
N LYS A 97 5.54 -22.94 1.41
CA LYS A 97 4.71 -24.14 1.20
C LYS A 97 3.30 -24.00 1.75
#